data_AF-A0A1V6EKC1-F1
#
_entry.id   AF-A0A1V6EKC1-F1
#
_cell.length_a   1.000
_cell.length_b   1.000
_cell.length_c   1.000
_cell.angle_alpha   90.00
_cell.angle_beta   90.00
_cell.angle_gamma   90.00
#
_symmetry.space_group_name_H-M   'P 1'
#
loop_
_entity.id
_entity.type
_entity.pdbx_description
1 polymer ?
#
loop_
_entity_poly.entity_id
_entity_poly.type
_entity_poly.pdbx_seq_one_letter_code
_entity_poly.pdbx_strand_id
1 'polypeptide(L)'
;MFTIQCVKYYKKGKPKMRFCKRLLSFIFGGRPSDISCTGKPIGEDGREVVGTIVSHNVDRLSEDERAEFVKAASEFSEVPLFDGHVEYGYSLEGVADETRCPRCGGAAALRYANFIYMSQKAMRVMYAPAGFFCTQCPTVSVNEDLIRVGITDKRHQYKRVVGIDYGNKKDADYFRKWNGKDLVYVFDEDQTLLDITTTPEHGDVSMSMAAGRHKSTRNRRKRQEKKARKRNRGKQ
;
A
#
# COMPACT_ATOMS: atom_id res chain seq x y z
N MET A 1 -22.18 3.82 -8.11
CA MET A 1 -21.35 5.04 -8.27
C MET A 1 -19.91 4.58 -8.30
N PHE A 2 -19.30 4.59 -9.47
CA PHE A 2 -17.94 4.10 -9.71
C PHE A 2 -17.00 5.31 -9.72
N THR A 3 -15.86 5.22 -9.05
CA THR A 3 -14.88 6.30 -9.00
C THR A 3 -13.57 5.75 -9.56
N ILE A 4 -13.15 6.27 -10.71
CA ILE A 4 -11.86 5.99 -11.31
C ILE A 4 -11.02 7.23 -11.22
N GLN A 5 -9.85 7.08 -10.61
CA GLN A 5 -8.87 8.15 -10.50
C GLN A 5 -7.87 7.99 -11.63
N CYS A 6 -7.98 8.90 -12.59
CA CYS A 6 -7.00 9.06 -13.65
C CYS A 6 -5.97 10.08 -13.20
N VAL A 7 -4.72 9.66 -13.04
CA VAL A 7 -3.61 10.57 -12.75
C VAL A 7 -2.93 10.94 -14.07
N LYS A 8 -2.91 12.24 -14.40
CA LYS A 8 -2.19 12.76 -15.58
C LYS A 8 -0.79 13.22 -15.22
N TYR A 9 0.20 12.75 -15.97
CA TYR A 9 1.54 13.31 -15.98
C TYR A 9 1.66 14.27 -17.17
N TYR A 10 2.10 15.51 -16.92
CA TYR A 10 2.29 16.51 -17.97
C TYR A 10 3.78 16.66 -18.33
N LYS A 11 4.11 16.42 -19.60
CA LYS A 11 5.28 17.02 -20.27
C LYS A 11 4.81 18.25 -21.05
N LYS A 12 5.52 19.38 -20.94
CA LYS A 12 5.24 20.59 -21.74
C LYS A 12 5.35 20.26 -23.24
N GLY A 13 4.22 20.10 -23.93
CA GLY A 13 4.19 19.96 -25.40
C GLY A 13 2.90 19.34 -25.97
N LYS A 14 2.03 20.22 -26.50
CA LYS A 14 0.87 20.05 -27.43
C LYS A 14 -0.04 18.80 -27.34
N PRO A 15 -1.38 18.96 -27.17
CA PRO A 15 -2.31 17.83 -27.11
C PRO A 15 -2.89 17.47 -28.48
N LYS A 16 -2.86 16.18 -28.85
CA LYS A 16 -3.77 15.57 -29.83
C LYS A 16 -4.41 14.32 -29.21
N MET A 17 -5.43 14.50 -28.37
CA MET A 17 -6.28 13.38 -27.92
C MET A 17 -7.69 13.91 -27.54
N ARG A 18 -8.60 13.94 -28.53
CA ARG A 18 -10.03 14.18 -28.30
C ARG A 18 -10.89 12.91 -28.38
N PHE A 19 -10.39 11.83 -29.01
CA PHE A 19 -11.19 10.64 -29.29
C PHE A 19 -11.29 9.66 -28.09
N CYS A 20 -10.17 9.36 -27.41
CA CYS A 20 -10.17 8.40 -26.29
C CYS A 20 -10.81 8.91 -24.98
N LYS A 21 -10.97 10.23 -24.81
CA LYS A 21 -11.62 10.79 -23.61
C LYS A 21 -13.10 10.42 -23.51
N ARG A 22 -13.79 10.27 -24.65
CA ARG A 22 -15.22 9.96 -24.68
C ARG A 22 -15.50 8.54 -24.25
N LEU A 23 -14.73 7.55 -24.72
CA LEU A 23 -14.92 6.14 -24.34
C LEU A 23 -14.70 5.93 -22.83
N LEU A 24 -13.61 6.49 -22.29
CA LEU A 24 -13.32 6.41 -20.86
C LEU A 24 -14.34 7.18 -20.02
N SER A 25 -14.85 8.33 -20.45
CA SER A 25 -15.93 9.02 -19.74
C SER A 25 -17.27 8.29 -19.79
N PHE A 26 -17.51 7.51 -20.86
CA PHE A 26 -18.75 6.74 -21.05
C PHE A 26 -18.75 5.48 -20.18
N ILE A 27 -17.59 4.83 -20.03
CA ILE A 27 -17.42 3.65 -19.17
C ILE A 27 -17.24 4.06 -17.69
N PHE A 28 -16.61 5.22 -17.40
CA PHE A 28 -16.09 5.52 -16.06
C PHE A 28 -16.70 6.74 -15.34
N GLY A 29 -17.70 7.41 -15.91
CA GLY A 29 -18.67 8.25 -15.18
C GLY A 29 -18.17 9.42 -14.32
N GLY A 30 -16.88 9.79 -14.37
CA GLY A 30 -16.29 10.77 -13.45
C GLY A 30 -15.13 11.58 -14.05
N ARG A 31 -14.92 12.80 -13.53
CA ARG A 31 -13.78 13.65 -13.88
C ARG A 31 -12.52 13.14 -13.14
N PRO A 32 -11.34 13.08 -13.82
CA PRO A 32 -10.06 12.79 -13.18
C PRO A 32 -9.78 13.77 -12.04
N SER A 33 -9.40 13.27 -10.86
CA SER A 33 -8.75 14.06 -9.82
C SER A 33 -7.23 14.02 -10.06
N ASP A 34 -6.62 15.19 -10.25
CA ASP A 34 -5.18 15.33 -10.44
C ASP A 34 -4.45 15.02 -9.12
N ILE A 35 -3.63 13.96 -9.10
CA ILE A 35 -2.71 13.65 -8.01
C ILE A 35 -1.30 13.68 -8.59
N SER A 36 -0.41 14.51 -8.05
CA SER A 36 0.99 14.51 -8.44
C SER A 36 1.66 13.27 -7.86
N CYS A 37 1.96 12.29 -8.70
CA CYS A 37 2.89 11.24 -8.31
C CYS A 37 4.32 11.80 -8.45
N THR A 38 5.06 11.80 -7.35
CA THR A 38 6.47 12.17 -7.31
C THR A 38 7.31 10.99 -7.76
N GLY A 39 7.28 10.72 -9.05
CA GLY A 39 8.04 9.64 -9.70
C GLY A 39 7.66 9.64 -11.17
N LYS A 40 8.62 9.88 -12.05
CA LYS A 40 8.40 9.81 -13.49
C LYS A 40 8.53 8.33 -13.84
N PRO A 41 7.44 7.59 -14.11
CA PRO A 41 7.55 6.18 -14.44
C PRO A 41 8.50 6.01 -15.62
N ILE A 42 9.55 5.22 -15.46
CA ILE A 42 10.50 4.89 -16.53
C ILE A 42 10.14 3.50 -17.04
N GLY A 43 9.88 3.37 -18.33
CA GLY A 43 9.61 2.11 -18.99
C GLY A 43 10.86 1.23 -19.03
N GLU A 44 10.70 -0.02 -19.45
CA GLU A 44 11.82 -0.98 -19.57
C GLU A 44 12.93 -0.50 -20.51
N ASP A 45 12.61 0.41 -21.44
CA ASP A 45 13.53 1.04 -22.39
C ASP A 45 14.24 2.29 -21.86
N GLY A 46 14.08 2.61 -20.57
CA GLY A 46 14.66 3.80 -19.97
C GLY A 46 13.93 5.11 -20.35
N ARG A 47 12.79 5.04 -21.03
CA ARG A 47 12.01 6.24 -21.42
C ARG A 47 10.94 6.56 -20.40
N GLU A 48 10.71 7.86 -20.19
CA GLU A 48 9.62 8.36 -19.35
C GLU A 48 8.27 7.95 -19.96
N VAL A 49 7.50 7.14 -19.23
CA VAL A 49 6.15 6.72 -19.59
C VAL A 49 5.23 7.93 -19.46
N VAL A 50 4.89 8.54 -20.59
CA VAL A 50 3.91 9.64 -20.66
C VAL A 50 2.52 9.01 -20.77
N GLY A 51 1.96 8.58 -19.64
CA GLY A 51 0.69 7.87 -19.58
C GLY A 51 -0.29 8.46 -18.57
N THR A 52 -1.57 8.15 -18.72
CA THR A 52 -2.55 8.31 -17.62
C THR A 52 -2.60 6.99 -16.87
N ILE A 53 -2.27 7.04 -15.57
CA ILE A 53 -2.35 5.87 -14.70
C ILE A 53 -3.79 5.69 -14.23
N VAL A 54 -4.25 4.43 -14.21
CA VAL A 54 -5.58 4.03 -13.77
C VAL A 54 -5.43 3.09 -12.59
N SER A 55 -6.06 3.39 -11.46
CA SER A 55 -6.20 2.46 -10.34
C SER A 55 -7.67 2.13 -10.10
N HIS A 56 -7.95 0.85 -9.77
CA HIS A 56 -9.31 0.40 -9.52
C HIS A 56 -9.36 -0.75 -8.51
N ASN A 57 -10.31 -0.67 -7.58
CA ASN A 57 -10.68 -1.80 -6.74
C ASN A 57 -11.51 -2.77 -7.60
N VAL A 58 -11.04 -4.01 -7.73
CA VAL A 58 -11.63 -5.01 -8.63
C VAL A 58 -12.56 -5.99 -7.90
N ASP A 59 -12.81 -5.80 -6.59
CA ASP A 59 -13.58 -6.73 -5.75
C ASP A 59 -15.04 -6.91 -6.22
N ARG A 60 -15.56 -5.96 -7.02
CA ARG A 60 -16.95 -5.95 -7.49
C ARG A 60 -17.12 -6.36 -8.95
N LEU A 61 -16.02 -6.61 -9.65
CA LEU A 61 -16.05 -7.02 -11.05
C LEU A 61 -16.13 -8.54 -11.13
N SER A 62 -16.91 -9.04 -12.09
CA SER A 62 -16.81 -10.44 -12.50
C SER A 62 -15.44 -10.72 -13.16
N GLU A 63 -15.11 -11.99 -13.34
CA GLU A 63 -13.82 -12.40 -13.91
C GLU A 63 -13.62 -11.86 -15.33
N ASP A 64 -14.67 -11.90 -16.16
CA ASP A 64 -14.65 -11.40 -17.53
C ASP A 64 -14.47 -9.88 -17.56
N GLU A 65 -15.24 -9.14 -16.74
CA GLU A 65 -15.12 -7.67 -16.63
C GLU A 65 -13.73 -7.26 -16.13
N ARG A 66 -13.16 -8.03 -15.21
CA ARG A 66 -11.82 -7.80 -14.68
C ARG A 66 -10.76 -8.00 -15.78
N ALA A 67 -10.87 -9.06 -16.58
CA ALA A 67 -9.95 -9.32 -17.68
C ALA A 67 -10.00 -8.22 -18.74
N GLU A 68 -11.21 -7.79 -19.13
CA GLU A 68 -11.41 -6.68 -20.06
C GLU A 68 -10.85 -5.36 -19.51
N PHE A 69 -11.10 -5.07 -18.24
CA PHE A 69 -10.58 -3.88 -17.57
C PHE A 69 -9.05 -3.85 -17.54
N VAL A 70 -8.41 -4.96 -17.15
CA VAL A 70 -6.94 -5.09 -17.09
C VAL A 70 -6.33 -4.86 -18.47
N LYS A 71 -6.91 -5.46 -19.51
CA LYS A 71 -6.46 -5.30 -20.89
C LYS A 71 -6.56 -3.84 -21.33
N ALA A 72 -7.73 -3.21 -21.14
CA ALA A 72 -7.95 -1.81 -21.51
C ALA A 72 -7.02 -0.84 -20.76
N ALA A 73 -6.77 -1.09 -19.47
CA ALA A 73 -5.91 -0.26 -18.65
C ALA A 73 -4.43 -0.36 -19.05
N SER A 74 -3.94 -1.56 -19.37
CA SER A 74 -2.57 -1.76 -19.84
C SER A 74 -2.34 -1.13 -21.21
N GLU A 75 -3.26 -1.34 -22.17
CA GLU A 75 -3.19 -0.71 -23.50
C GLU A 75 -3.19 0.83 -23.42
N PHE A 76 -3.95 1.40 -22.49
CA PHE A 76 -4.07 2.85 -22.35
C PHE A 76 -2.85 3.52 -21.69
N SER A 77 -2.13 2.80 -20.83
CA SER A 77 -1.07 3.38 -20.01
C SER A 77 0.35 3.01 -20.48
N GLU A 78 0.47 2.08 -21.42
CA GLU A 78 1.75 1.51 -21.90
C GLU A 78 2.60 0.88 -20.78
N VAL A 79 2.04 0.68 -19.59
CA VAL A 79 2.72 -0.01 -18.49
C VAL A 79 2.34 -1.49 -18.57
N PRO A 80 3.34 -2.38 -18.64
CA PRO A 80 3.10 -3.81 -18.70
C PRO A 80 2.58 -4.38 -17.37
N LEU A 81 1.80 -5.46 -17.46
CA LEU A 81 1.37 -6.26 -16.33
C LEU A 81 2.54 -7.12 -15.81
N PHE A 82 2.68 -7.22 -14.50
CA PHE A 82 3.62 -8.14 -13.88
C PHE A 82 3.09 -9.59 -13.94
N ASP A 83 3.92 -10.51 -14.41
CA ASP A 83 3.62 -11.94 -14.55
C ASP A 83 4.58 -12.86 -13.77
N GLY A 84 5.64 -12.29 -13.18
CA GLY A 84 6.63 -12.99 -12.37
C GLY A 84 6.11 -13.42 -11.00
N HIS A 85 7.02 -13.87 -10.12
CA HIS A 85 6.73 -14.26 -8.73
C HIS A 85 7.36 -13.26 -7.76
N VAL A 86 6.72 -13.03 -6.62
CA VAL A 86 7.25 -12.18 -5.55
C VAL A 86 7.22 -12.89 -4.21
N GLU A 87 8.29 -12.73 -3.45
CA GLU A 87 8.41 -13.21 -2.08
C GLU A 87 8.64 -12.05 -1.09
N TYR A 88 9.15 -10.92 -1.56
CA TYR A 88 9.65 -9.85 -0.70
C TYR A 88 9.03 -8.50 -1.10
N GLY A 89 8.38 -7.86 -0.13
CA GLY A 89 7.81 -6.53 -0.30
C GLY A 89 8.63 -5.47 0.43
N TYR A 90 8.73 -4.29 -0.17
CA TYR A 90 9.26 -3.09 0.47
C TYR A 90 8.27 -1.95 0.30
N SER A 91 8.15 -1.09 1.30
CA SER A 91 7.48 0.20 1.14
C SER A 91 8.38 1.14 0.35
N LEU A 92 7.86 1.75 -0.71
CA LEU A 92 8.62 2.67 -1.55
C LEU A 92 9.11 3.90 -0.76
N GLU A 93 8.40 4.32 0.29
CA GLU A 93 8.78 5.42 1.17
C GLU A 93 10.18 5.24 1.79
N GLY A 94 10.59 3.98 2.03
CA GLY A 94 11.90 3.64 2.58
C GLY A 94 12.99 3.33 1.54
N VAL A 95 12.70 3.46 0.24
CA VAL A 95 13.61 3.10 -0.85
C VAL A 95 14.21 4.36 -1.46
N ALA A 96 15.54 4.43 -1.51
CA ALA A 96 16.24 5.62 -2.00
C ALA A 96 16.08 5.88 -3.51
N ASP A 97 15.96 4.81 -4.30
CA ASP A 97 15.82 4.86 -5.76
C ASP A 97 14.82 3.79 -6.21
N GLU A 98 13.67 4.23 -6.73
CA GLU A 98 12.58 3.35 -7.17
C GLU A 98 12.96 2.44 -8.34
N THR A 99 13.96 2.83 -9.13
CA THR A 99 14.46 2.04 -10.27
C THR A 99 15.47 0.97 -9.85
N ARG A 100 15.78 0.88 -8.55
CA ARG A 100 16.72 -0.09 -7.99
C ARG A 100 16.10 -0.91 -6.88
N CYS A 101 16.38 -2.19 -6.91
CA CYS A 101 15.92 -3.11 -5.88
C CYS A 101 16.66 -2.85 -4.56
N PRO A 102 15.96 -2.59 -3.44
CA PRO A 102 16.59 -2.33 -2.14
C PRO A 102 17.29 -3.57 -1.57
N ARG A 103 17.02 -4.77 -2.12
CA ARG A 103 17.60 -6.03 -1.66
C ARG A 103 18.88 -6.41 -2.40
N CYS A 104 18.81 -6.52 -3.73
CA CYS A 104 19.95 -6.99 -4.53
C CYS A 104 20.68 -5.87 -5.29
N GLY A 105 20.14 -4.64 -5.29
CA GLY A 105 20.69 -3.50 -6.03
C GLY A 105 20.46 -3.56 -7.55
N GLY A 106 19.81 -4.61 -8.05
CA GLY A 106 19.44 -4.80 -9.46
C GLY A 106 18.38 -3.83 -9.95
N ALA A 107 18.15 -3.79 -11.26
CA ALA A 107 17.13 -2.94 -11.86
C ALA A 107 15.72 -3.32 -11.40
N ALA A 108 14.87 -2.32 -11.23
CA ALA A 108 13.44 -2.46 -10.96
C ALA A 108 12.64 -1.60 -11.94
N ALA A 109 11.51 -2.13 -12.39
CA ALA A 109 10.64 -1.48 -13.37
C ALA A 109 9.21 -1.38 -12.85
N LEU A 110 8.54 -0.27 -13.15
CA LEU A 110 7.13 -0.11 -12.82
C LEU A 110 6.27 -1.10 -13.61
N ARG A 111 5.39 -1.83 -12.92
CA ARG A 111 4.40 -2.71 -13.55
C ARG A 111 3.03 -2.53 -12.93
N TYR A 112 2.00 -2.85 -13.71
CA TYR A 112 0.68 -3.13 -13.14
C TYR A 112 0.70 -4.45 -12.40
N ALA A 113 -0.04 -4.53 -11.32
CA ALA A 113 -0.36 -5.78 -10.64
C ALA A 113 -1.67 -5.65 -9.89
N ASN A 114 -2.21 -6.80 -9.45
CA ASN A 114 -3.32 -6.81 -8.51
C ASN A 114 -2.75 -6.91 -7.09
N PHE A 115 -2.63 -5.78 -6.41
CA PHE A 115 -2.11 -5.74 -5.05
C PHE A 115 -3.18 -6.23 -4.08
N ILE A 116 -2.84 -7.27 -3.32
CA ILE A 116 -3.63 -7.72 -2.18
C ILE A 116 -3.30 -6.78 -1.03
N TYR A 117 -4.30 -6.10 -0.49
CA TYR A 117 -4.13 -5.20 0.64
C TYR A 117 -5.13 -5.52 1.74
N MET A 118 -4.70 -5.30 2.97
CA MET A 118 -5.52 -5.50 4.15
C MET A 118 -6.24 -4.19 4.49
N SER A 119 -7.56 -4.29 4.65
CA SER A 119 -8.38 -3.27 5.30
C SER A 119 -8.72 -3.72 6.73
N GLN A 120 -9.34 -2.85 7.53
CA GLN A 120 -9.82 -3.22 8.87
C GLN A 120 -10.75 -4.43 8.93
N LYS A 121 -11.44 -4.77 7.82
CA LYS A 121 -12.50 -5.80 7.81
C LYS A 121 -12.19 -7.03 6.99
N ALA A 122 -11.35 -6.90 5.96
CA ALA A 122 -11.08 -7.96 5.00
C ALA A 122 -9.85 -7.63 4.15
N MET A 123 -9.27 -8.67 3.55
CA MET A 123 -8.37 -8.51 2.40
C MET A 123 -9.16 -8.11 1.16
N ARG A 124 -8.52 -7.31 0.32
CA ARG A 124 -9.10 -6.76 -0.91
C ARG A 124 -8.04 -6.70 -1.98
N VAL A 125 -8.46 -6.57 -3.23
CA VAL A 125 -7.56 -6.56 -4.38
C VAL A 125 -7.69 -5.23 -5.12
N MET A 126 -6.55 -4.58 -5.35
CA MET A 126 -6.47 -3.35 -6.13
C MET A 126 -5.60 -3.55 -7.36
N TYR A 127 -6.17 -3.30 -8.53
CA TYR A 127 -5.39 -3.18 -9.75
C TYR A 127 -4.79 -1.78 -9.83
N ALA A 128 -3.46 -1.69 -9.81
CA ALA A 128 -2.74 -0.42 -9.88
C ALA A 128 -1.32 -0.62 -10.42
N PRO A 129 -0.67 0.42 -10.97
CA PRO A 129 0.76 0.41 -11.23
C PRO A 129 1.47 1.02 -10.02
N ALA A 130 1.40 0.31 -8.89
CA ALA A 130 1.98 0.77 -7.63
C ALA A 130 3.29 0.06 -7.29
N GLY A 131 3.77 -0.88 -8.12
CA GLY A 131 4.95 -1.70 -7.79
C GLY A 131 6.10 -1.50 -8.76
N PHE A 132 7.28 -1.26 -8.22
CA PHE A 132 8.55 -1.39 -8.92
C PHE A 132 9.11 -2.80 -8.67
N PHE A 133 9.02 -3.64 -9.70
CA PHE A 133 9.38 -5.06 -9.62
C PHE A 133 10.82 -5.26 -10.07
N CYS A 134 11.61 -5.96 -9.26
CA CYS A 134 12.99 -6.27 -9.60
C CYS A 134 13.06 -7.31 -10.72
N THR A 135 13.99 -7.11 -11.65
CA THR A 135 14.23 -8.03 -12.77
C THR A 135 15.17 -9.20 -12.41
N GLN A 136 15.78 -9.17 -11.23
CA GLN A 136 16.84 -10.13 -10.82
C GLN A 136 16.47 -10.98 -9.61
N CYS A 137 15.52 -10.57 -8.78
CA CYS A 137 15.08 -11.32 -7.61
C CYS A 137 13.58 -11.08 -7.33
N PRO A 138 12.89 -11.96 -6.58
CA PRO A 138 11.44 -11.89 -6.38
C PRO A 138 11.05 -10.79 -5.37
N THR A 139 11.46 -9.54 -5.63
CA THR A 139 11.25 -8.38 -4.76
C THR A 139 10.47 -7.29 -5.47
N VAL A 140 9.53 -6.67 -4.76
CA VAL A 140 8.77 -5.50 -5.22
C VAL A 140 8.85 -4.36 -4.20
N SER A 141 9.05 -3.14 -4.69
CA SER A 141 8.90 -1.91 -3.92
C SER A 141 7.52 -1.30 -4.24
N VAL A 142 6.67 -1.15 -3.23
CA VAL A 142 5.26 -0.79 -3.38
C VAL A 142 5.04 0.66 -2.94
N ASN A 143 4.50 1.47 -3.83
CA ASN A 143 3.97 2.80 -3.54
C ASN A 143 2.60 2.67 -2.84
N GLU A 144 2.62 2.61 -1.52
CA GLU A 144 1.41 2.45 -0.70
C GLU A 144 0.47 3.66 -0.79
N ASP A 145 0.97 4.84 -1.14
CA ASP A 145 0.13 6.03 -1.31
C ASP A 145 -0.80 5.89 -2.51
N LEU A 146 -0.31 5.35 -3.62
CA LEU A 146 -1.15 5.03 -4.78
C LEU A 146 -2.28 4.06 -4.42
N ILE A 147 -1.97 3.05 -3.59
CA ILE A 147 -2.98 2.11 -3.11
C ILE A 147 -3.99 2.80 -2.18
N ARG A 148 -3.51 3.59 -1.21
CA ARG A 148 -4.35 4.34 -0.28
C ARG A 148 -5.33 5.25 -1.00
N VAL A 149 -4.87 5.97 -2.01
CA VAL A 149 -5.68 6.93 -2.76
C VAL A 149 -6.74 6.21 -3.61
N GLY A 150 -6.45 5.03 -4.14
CA GLY A 150 -7.41 4.19 -4.85
C GLY A 150 -8.57 3.66 -3.97
N ILE A 151 -8.46 3.74 -2.63
CA ILE A 151 -9.52 3.32 -1.71
C ILE A 151 -10.55 4.43 -1.57
N THR A 152 -11.66 4.27 -2.27
CA THR A 152 -12.73 5.28 -2.36
C THR A 152 -13.69 5.21 -1.18
N ASP A 153 -13.82 4.06 -0.53
CA ASP A 153 -14.70 3.87 0.62
C ASP A 153 -13.98 4.27 1.92
N LYS A 154 -14.38 5.41 2.49
CA LYS A 154 -13.86 5.95 3.75
C LYS A 154 -14.05 5.03 4.95
N ARG A 155 -14.92 4.02 4.87
CA ARG A 155 -15.12 3.01 5.92
C ARG A 155 -14.00 1.97 5.96
N HIS A 156 -13.20 1.87 4.90
CA HIS A 156 -12.07 0.96 4.84
C HIS A 156 -10.78 1.73 5.10
N GLN A 157 -10.23 1.57 6.30
CA GLN A 157 -8.88 2.07 6.56
C GLN A 157 -7.88 1.06 6.02
N TYR A 158 -7.01 1.55 5.14
CA TYR A 158 -5.84 0.84 4.65
C TYR A 158 -4.92 0.50 5.83
N LYS A 159 -4.45 -0.76 5.89
CA LYS A 159 -3.39 -1.17 6.81
C LYS A 159 -2.06 -1.35 6.08
N ARG A 160 -2.00 -2.27 5.11
CA ARG A 160 -0.78 -2.61 4.36
C ARG A 160 -1.09 -3.44 3.12
N VAL A 161 -0.18 -3.44 2.14
CA VAL A 161 -0.11 -4.46 1.07
C VAL A 161 0.56 -5.74 1.59
N VAL A 162 0.00 -6.88 1.21
CA VAL A 162 0.32 -8.18 1.81
C VAL A 162 0.76 -9.21 0.78
N GLY A 163 0.50 -8.93 -0.50
CA GLY A 163 0.77 -9.85 -1.59
C GLY A 163 0.32 -9.35 -2.95
N ILE A 164 0.45 -10.23 -3.94
CA ILE A 164 0.02 -10.02 -5.32
C ILE A 164 -0.93 -11.14 -5.72
N ASP A 165 -2.09 -10.76 -6.26
CA ASP A 165 -3.07 -11.67 -6.86
C ASP A 165 -2.87 -11.73 -8.38
N TYR A 166 -3.03 -12.92 -8.96
CA TYR A 166 -2.84 -13.14 -10.39
C TYR A 166 -4.15 -13.36 -11.14
N GLY A 167 -5.30 -13.12 -10.50
CA GLY A 167 -6.61 -13.21 -11.14
C GLY A 167 -6.85 -14.59 -11.75
N ASN A 168 -6.74 -15.62 -10.91
CA ASN A 168 -6.95 -17.04 -11.24
C ASN A 168 -5.93 -17.68 -12.20
N LYS A 169 -4.93 -16.94 -12.71
CA LYS A 169 -3.87 -17.53 -13.55
C LYS A 169 -2.93 -18.46 -12.78
N LYS A 170 -2.73 -18.16 -11.49
CA LYS A 170 -1.93 -18.93 -10.54
C LYS A 170 -2.27 -18.48 -9.11
N ASP A 171 -1.76 -19.22 -8.13
CA ASP A 171 -1.93 -18.91 -6.71
C ASP A 171 -1.38 -17.54 -6.36
N ALA A 172 -2.03 -16.88 -5.40
CA ALA A 172 -1.61 -15.58 -4.89
C ALA A 172 -0.26 -15.67 -4.15
N ASP A 173 0.58 -14.67 -4.38
CA ASP A 173 1.85 -14.54 -3.67
C ASP A 173 1.68 -13.68 -2.43
N TYR A 174 1.88 -14.26 -1.25
CA TYR A 174 1.99 -13.51 0.00
C TYR A 174 3.45 -13.22 0.33
N PHE A 175 3.73 -12.00 0.79
CA PHE A 175 5.10 -11.62 1.12
C PHE A 175 5.62 -12.40 2.31
N ARG A 176 6.77 -13.06 2.14
CA ARG A 176 7.50 -13.69 3.26
C ARG A 176 8.14 -12.65 4.15
N LYS A 177 8.67 -11.57 3.54
CA LYS A 177 9.23 -10.43 4.28
C LYS A 177 8.69 -9.11 3.79
N TRP A 178 8.57 -8.18 4.72
CA TRP A 178 8.27 -6.78 4.45
C TRP A 178 9.37 -5.89 5.02
N ASN A 179 9.95 -5.03 4.19
CA ASN A 179 11.08 -4.17 4.57
C ASN A 179 12.23 -4.96 5.23
N GLY A 180 12.50 -6.17 4.73
CA GLY A 180 13.54 -7.06 5.27
C GLY A 180 13.17 -7.89 6.51
N LYS A 181 11.99 -7.65 7.12
CA LYS A 181 11.52 -8.36 8.33
C LYS A 181 10.52 -9.45 7.99
N ASP A 182 10.56 -10.58 8.69
CA ASP A 182 9.60 -11.67 8.46
C ASP A 182 8.18 -11.20 8.79
N LEU A 183 7.23 -11.52 7.91
CA LEU A 183 5.83 -11.29 8.15
C LEU A 183 5.21 -12.47 8.90
N VAL A 184 4.41 -12.15 9.91
CA VAL A 184 3.55 -13.08 10.63
C VAL A 184 2.11 -12.70 10.33
N TYR A 185 1.41 -13.62 9.68
CA TYR A 185 0.00 -13.50 9.34
C TYR A 185 -0.82 -14.09 10.48
N VAL A 186 -1.77 -13.31 11.00
CA VAL A 186 -2.70 -13.73 12.05
C VAL A 186 -4.05 -14.01 11.40
N PHE A 187 -4.44 -15.27 11.37
CA PHE A 187 -5.74 -15.71 10.86
C PHE A 187 -6.69 -16.03 12.02
N ASP A 188 -8.00 -15.88 11.78
CA ASP A 188 -9.02 -16.44 12.67
C ASP A 188 -9.24 -17.94 12.41
N GLU A 189 -10.20 -18.51 13.13
CA GLU A 189 -10.58 -19.93 13.04
C GLU A 189 -11.09 -20.32 11.63
N ASP A 190 -11.64 -19.36 10.88
CA ASP A 190 -12.17 -19.54 9.53
C ASP A 190 -11.11 -19.30 8.44
N GLN A 191 -9.83 -19.20 8.80
CA GLN A 191 -8.71 -18.84 7.91
C GLN A 191 -8.85 -17.46 7.27
N THR A 192 -9.63 -16.56 7.86
CA THR A 192 -9.70 -15.17 7.44
C THR A 192 -8.57 -14.38 8.08
N LEU A 193 -7.83 -13.63 7.27
CA LEU A 193 -6.70 -12.84 7.77
C LEU A 193 -7.20 -11.66 8.63
N LEU A 194 -6.85 -11.66 9.92
CA LEU A 194 -7.19 -10.61 10.88
C LEU A 194 -6.15 -9.49 10.95
N ASP A 195 -4.87 -9.87 10.96
CA ASP A 195 -3.78 -8.92 11.13
C ASP A 195 -2.45 -9.40 10.56
N ILE A 196 -1.51 -8.47 10.40
CA ILE A 196 -0.13 -8.77 10.00
C ILE A 196 0.81 -8.00 10.90
N THR A 197 1.77 -8.72 11.47
CA THR A 197 2.88 -8.12 12.22
C THR A 197 4.21 -8.53 11.59
N THR A 198 5.23 -7.72 11.82
CA THR A 198 6.62 -8.09 11.50
C THR A 198 7.27 -8.67 12.74
N THR A 199 8.09 -9.71 12.61
CA THR A 199 8.91 -10.14 13.74
C THR A 199 9.79 -8.97 14.22
N PRO A 200 9.89 -8.72 15.53
CA PRO A 200 10.92 -7.85 16.04
C PRO A 200 12.28 -8.46 15.68
N GLU A 201 13.20 -7.63 15.19
CA GLU A 201 14.56 -8.11 14.91
C GLU A 201 15.14 -8.69 16.21
N HIS A 202 15.78 -9.86 16.13
CA HIS A 202 16.54 -10.48 17.21
C HIS A 202 17.83 -9.69 17.52
N GLY A 203 17.68 -8.39 17.78
CA GLY A 203 18.67 -7.44 18.28
C GLY A 203 18.12 -6.54 19.39
N ASP A 204 16.80 -6.44 19.54
CA ASP A 204 16.16 -5.63 20.59
C ASP A 204 15.28 -6.46 21.55
N VAL A 205 15.72 -7.68 21.88
CA VAL A 205 15.39 -8.25 23.20
C VAL A 205 16.40 -7.67 24.20
N SER A 206 16.39 -6.34 24.33
CA SER A 206 16.68 -5.76 25.63
C SER A 206 15.51 -6.15 26.51
N MET A 207 15.65 -7.28 27.22
CA MET A 207 15.05 -7.39 28.55
C MET A 207 15.69 -6.30 29.42
N SER A 208 15.34 -5.05 29.15
CA SER A 208 15.43 -4.00 30.13
C SER A 208 14.37 -4.34 31.18
N MET A 209 14.79 -5.18 32.13
CA MET A 209 14.36 -5.01 33.51
C MET A 209 14.37 -3.51 33.75
N ALA A 210 13.19 -2.90 33.85
CA ALA A 210 13.02 -1.49 34.11
C ALA A 210 13.49 -1.20 35.55
N ALA A 211 14.80 -1.23 35.76
CA ALA A 211 15.46 -0.72 36.93
C ALA A 211 15.40 0.81 36.84
N GLY A 212 14.33 1.37 37.40
CA GLY A 212 14.33 2.70 37.95
C GLY A 212 14.02 3.84 36.97
N ARG A 213 12.78 4.33 37.05
CA ARG A 213 12.48 5.76 37.33
C ARG A 213 11.01 5.95 37.69
N HIS A 214 10.60 5.35 38.81
CA HIS A 214 9.35 5.70 39.49
C HIS A 214 9.51 7.08 40.20
N LYS A 215 9.45 8.18 39.43
CA LYS A 215 9.41 9.55 39.97
C LYS A 215 8.21 10.32 39.41
N SER A 216 6.99 9.94 39.79
CA SER A 216 5.84 10.86 39.74
C SER A 216 4.69 10.52 40.71
N THR A 217 4.61 9.30 41.24
CA THR A 217 3.49 8.86 42.12
C THR A 217 3.64 9.27 43.59
N ARG A 218 4.86 9.39 44.12
CA ARG A 218 5.08 9.72 45.56
C ARG A 218 4.60 11.14 45.93
N ASN A 219 4.71 12.11 45.03
CA ASN A 219 4.25 13.48 45.27
C ASN A 219 2.72 13.61 45.22
N ARG A 220 2.04 12.78 44.40
CA ARG A 220 0.58 12.75 44.32
C ARG A 220 -0.05 12.18 45.59
N ARG A 221 0.53 11.11 46.16
CA ARG A 221 0.08 10.49 47.41
C ARG A 221 0.27 11.42 48.63
N LYS A 222 1.42 12.09 48.76
CA LYS A 222 1.66 13.10 49.82
C LYS A 222 0.70 14.31 49.73
N ARG A 223 0.31 14.73 48.53
CA ARG A 223 -0.67 15.83 48.34
C ARG A 223 -2.09 15.40 48.72
N GLN A 224 -2.46 14.14 48.46
CA GLN A 224 -3.78 13.60 48.86
C GLN A 224 -3.89 13.43 50.38
N GLU A 225 -2.85 12.95 51.07
CA GLU A 225 -2.83 12.85 52.55
C GLU A 225 -2.93 14.21 53.25
N LYS A 226 -2.24 15.25 52.75
CA LYS A 226 -2.36 16.60 53.31
C LYS A 226 -3.76 17.20 53.15
N LYS A 227 -4.45 16.92 52.02
CA LYS A 227 -5.83 17.37 51.80
C LYS A 227 -6.82 16.62 52.71
N ALA A 228 -6.61 15.34 52.97
CA ALA A 228 -7.44 14.57 53.90
C ALA A 228 -7.32 15.08 55.35
N ARG A 229 -6.10 15.36 55.83
CA ARG A 229 -5.87 15.89 57.19
C ARG A 229 -6.49 17.27 57.42
N LYS A 230 -6.52 18.14 56.39
CA LYS A 230 -7.22 19.43 56.48
C LYS A 230 -8.73 19.29 56.60
N ARG A 231 -9.35 18.30 55.95
CA ARG A 231 -10.81 18.07 56.02
C ARG A 231 -11.27 17.56 57.38
N ASN A 232 -10.44 16.78 58.07
CA ASN A 232 -10.79 16.25 59.40
C ASN A 232 -10.52 17.23 60.56
N ARG A 233 -9.84 18.36 60.31
CA ARG A 233 -9.61 19.40 61.33
C ARG A 233 -10.73 20.45 61.44
N GLY A 234 -11.69 20.48 60.50
CA GLY A 234 -12.83 21.41 60.52
C GLY A 234 -14.13 20.78 61.00
N LYS A 235 -14.08 19.65 61.69
CA LYS A 235 -15.25 18.93 62.24
C LYS A 235 -15.10 18.63 63.75
N GLN A 236 -14.29 19.41 64.46
CA GLN A 236 -14.31 19.49 65.92
C GLN A 236 -14.81 20.87 66.32
#